data_AF-A0A2P8N9D8-F1
#
_entry.id   AF-A0A2P8N9D8-F1
#
_cell.length_a   1.000
_cell.length_b   1.000
_cell.length_c   1.000
_cell.angle_alpha   90.00
_cell.angle_beta   90.00
_cell.angle_gamma   90.00
#
_symmetry.space_group_name_H-M   'P 1'
#
loop_
_entity.id
_entity.type
_entity.pdbx_description
1 polymer ?
#
loop_
_entity_poly.entity_id
_entity_poly.type
_entity_poly.pdbx_seq_one_letter_code
_entity_poly.pdbx_strand_id
1 'polypeptide(L)' 'MAALVALEPEDGEEAREKLIYLMALISSNAVAMPRSDVQRAIRTLRPFRSDLAEALRPGPCGDRQRNGDGLASDV' A
#
# COMPACT_ATOMS: atom_id res chain seq x y z
N MET A 1 -15.45 -16.28 5.57
CA MET A 1 -16.01 -14.92 5.44
C MET A 1 -14.87 -13.93 5.51
N ALA A 2 -14.33 -13.53 4.36
CA ALA A 2 -13.46 -12.37 4.28
C ALA A 2 -14.11 -11.47 3.22
N ALA A 3 -14.76 -10.40 3.69
CA ALA A 3 -15.49 -9.44 2.88
C ALA A 3 -14.53 -8.50 2.13
N LEU A 4 -13.52 -9.07 1.46
CA LEU A 4 -12.33 -8.33 1.03
C LEU A 4 -12.51 -7.50 -0.25
N VAL A 5 -13.65 -7.58 -0.92
CA VAL A 5 -13.92 -6.80 -2.14
C VAL A 5 -15.39 -6.38 -2.24
N ALA A 6 -15.98 -6.02 -1.09
CA ALA A 6 -17.30 -5.38 -1.04
C ALA A 6 -17.22 -3.84 -1.06
N LEU A 7 -16.03 -3.28 -1.16
CA LEU A 7 -15.79 -1.89 -0.85
C LEU A 7 -15.41 -1.16 -2.14
N GLU A 8 -16.43 -0.68 -2.85
CA GLU A 8 -16.29 0.38 -3.83
C GLU A 8 -15.64 1.58 -3.12
N PRO A 9 -14.40 1.96 -3.46
CA PRO A 9 -13.77 3.10 -2.82
C PRO A 9 -14.45 4.39 -3.25
N GLU A 10 -14.74 5.24 -2.27
CA GLU A 10 -15.39 6.53 -2.49
C GLU A 10 -14.42 7.53 -3.15
N ASP A 11 -13.13 7.40 -2.86
CA ASP A 11 -12.06 8.24 -3.40
C ASP A 11 -10.73 7.49 -3.60
N GLY A 12 -9.73 8.21 -4.15
CA GLY A 12 -8.41 7.66 -4.45
C GLY A 12 -7.57 7.30 -3.21
N GLU A 13 -7.81 7.97 -2.08
CA GLU A 13 -7.13 7.69 -0.82
C GLU A 13 -7.63 6.37 -0.22
N GLU A 14 -8.94 6.17 -0.20
CA GLU A 14 -9.55 4.92 0.26
C GLU A 14 -9.19 3.74 -0.68
N ALA A 15 -9.12 4.00 -1.99
CA ALA A 15 -8.62 3.02 -2.97
C ALA A 15 -7.18 2.59 -2.65
N ARG A 16 -6.32 3.55 -2.24
CA ARG A 16 -4.93 3.30 -1.87
C ARG A 16 -4.82 2.44 -0.61
N GLU A 17 -5.53 2.78 0.45
CA GLU A 17 -5.51 2.02 1.70
C GLU A 17 -5.97 0.57 1.50
N LYS A 18 -7.05 0.38 0.72
CA LYS A 18 -7.56 -0.95 0.35
C LYS A 18 -6.54 -1.75 -0.45
N LEU A 19 -5.81 -1.13 -1.38
CA LEU A 19 -4.76 -1.80 -2.14
C LEU A 19 -3.59 -2.25 -1.24
N ILE A 20 -3.12 -1.39 -0.33
CA ILE A 20 -2.05 -1.71 0.61
C ILE A 20 -2.44 -2.89 1.50
N TYR A 21 -3.66 -2.86 2.05
CA TYR A 21 -4.17 -3.95 2.87
C TYR A 21 -4.25 -5.28 2.09
N LEU A 22 -4.70 -5.23 0.84
CA LEU A 22 -4.77 -6.41 -0.03
C LEU A 22 -3.38 -6.98 -0.32
N MET A 23 -2.39 -6.12 -0.57
CA MET A 23 -1.00 -6.54 -0.76
C MET A 23 -0.42 -7.18 0.50
N ALA A 24 -0.67 -6.59 1.68
CA ALA A 24 -0.22 -7.13 2.97
C ALA A 24 -0.83 -8.51 3.28
N LEU A 25 -2.11 -8.71 2.94
CA LEU A 25 -2.79 -10.00 3.08
C LEU A 25 -2.20 -11.08 2.17
N ILE A 26 -1.89 -10.72 0.92
CA ILE A 26 -1.22 -11.65 -0.02
C ILE A 26 0.18 -11.99 0.49
N SER A 27 0.97 -10.98 0.87
CA SER A 27 2.38 -11.16 1.24
C SER A 27 2.57 -11.93 2.54
N SER A 28 1.60 -11.85 3.46
CA SER A 28 1.63 -12.57 4.73
C SER A 28 1.27 -14.07 4.60
N ASN A 29 1.00 -14.57 3.38
CA ASN A 29 0.48 -15.92 3.12
C ASN A 29 -0.80 -16.24 3.93
N ALA A 30 -1.47 -15.22 4.49
CA ALA A 30 -2.57 -15.39 5.42
C ALA A 30 -3.81 -15.96 4.73
N VAL A 31 -3.98 -15.68 3.43
CA VAL A 31 -5.15 -16.09 2.65
C VAL A 31 -4.77 -16.33 1.19
N ALA A 32 -5.03 -17.55 0.69
CA ALA A 32 -5.08 -17.79 -0.75
C ALA A 32 -6.34 -17.10 -1.31
N MET A 33 -6.17 -15.96 -1.98
CA MET A 33 -7.32 -15.25 -2.53
C MET A 33 -7.88 -15.95 -3.78
N PRO A 34 -9.20 -16.21 -3.83
CA PRO A 34 -9.86 -16.74 -5.01
C PRO A 34 -9.64 -15.82 -6.22
N ARG A 35 -9.46 -16.41 -7.40
CA ARG A 35 -9.28 -15.65 -8.65
C ARG A 35 -10.44 -14.69 -8.94
N SER A 36 -11.65 -15.04 -8.53
CA SER A 36 -12.84 -14.17 -8.64
C SER A 36 -12.70 -12.87 -7.87
N ASP A 37 -12.12 -12.93 -6.67
CA ASP A 37 -11.98 -11.78 -5.77
C ASP A 37 -10.86 -10.86 -6.28
N VAL A 38 -9.77 -11.46 -6.77
CA VAL A 38 -8.71 -10.71 -7.46
C VAL A 38 -9.26 -9.97 -8.68
N GLN A 39 -10.09 -10.63 -9.51
CA GLN A 39 -10.70 -9.98 -10.67
C GLN A 39 -11.66 -8.86 -10.27
N ARG A 40 -12.40 -9.03 -9.17
CA ARG A 40 -13.28 -7.97 -8.65
C ARG A 40 -12.46 -6.78 -8.18
N ALA A 41 -11.38 -7.01 -7.41
CA ALA A 41 -10.53 -5.94 -6.90
C ALA A 41 -9.89 -5.14 -8.05
N ILE A 42 -9.43 -5.82 -9.10
CA ILE A 42 -8.90 -5.17 -10.30
C ILE A 42 -9.96 -4.28 -10.95
N ARG A 43 -11.23 -4.72 -11.06
CA ARG A 43 -12.30 -3.92 -11.65
C ARG A 43 -12.64 -2.70 -10.80
N THR A 44 -12.72 -2.87 -9.48
CA THR A 44 -13.05 -1.83 -8.52
C THR A 44 -11.96 -0.74 -8.43
N LEU A 45 -10.69 -1.13 -8.50
CA LEU A 45 -9.55 -0.19 -8.40
C LEU A 45 -9.16 0.45 -9.73
N ARG A 46 -9.63 -0.08 -10.87
CA ARG A 46 -9.30 0.41 -12.21
C ARG A 46 -9.54 1.92 -12.42
N PRO A 47 -10.63 2.53 -11.92
CA PRO A 47 -10.87 3.96 -12.09
C PRO A 47 -9.80 4.83 -11.41
N PHE A 48 -9.20 4.34 -10.32
CA PHE A 48 -8.22 5.07 -9.49
C PHE A 48 -6.78 4.79 -9.91
N ARG A 49 -6.55 4.27 -11.12
CA ARG A 49 -5.21 3.84 -11.57
C ARG A 49 -4.18 4.97 -11.48
N SER A 50 -4.57 6.21 -11.74
CA SER A 50 -3.72 7.40 -11.61
C SER A 50 -3.24 7.59 -10.18
N ASP A 51 -4.17 7.61 -9.23
CA ASP A 51 -3.93 7.87 -7.81
C ASP A 51 -3.16 6.72 -7.16
N LEU A 52 -3.47 5.48 -7.57
CA LEU A 52 -2.75 4.29 -7.15
C LEU A 52 -1.33 4.24 -7.72
N ALA A 53 -1.12 4.71 -8.95
CA ALA A 53 0.22 4.76 -9.53
C ALA A 53 1.12 5.75 -8.78
N GLU A 54 0.58 6.82 -8.22
CA GLU A 54 1.31 7.75 -7.37
C GLU A 54 1.63 7.14 -6.00
N ALA A 55 0.70 6.38 -5.42
CA ALA A 55 0.95 5.66 -4.17
C ALA A 55 1.98 4.52 -4.30
N LEU A 56 2.01 3.86 -5.46
CA LEU A 56 2.96 2.80 -5.79
C LEU A 56 4.23 3.32 -6.44
N ARG A 57 4.33 4.62 -6.74
CA ARG A 57 5.63 5.20 -7.08
C ARG A 57 6.54 4.92 -5.90
N PRO A 58 7.74 4.39 -6.15
CA PRO A 58 8.77 4.41 -5.13
C PRO A 58 8.91 5.87 -4.69
N GLY A 59 8.39 6.20 -3.51
CA GLY A 59 8.77 7.42 -2.83
C GLY A 59 10.29 7.38 -2.67
N PRO A 60 10.98 8.53 -2.58
CA PRO A 60 12.38 8.53 -2.22
C PRO A 60 12.50 7.68 -0.95
N CYS A 61 13.19 6.53 -1.06
CA CYS A 61 13.58 5.74 0.09
C CYS A 61 14.11 6.73 1.13
N GLY A 62 13.49 6.75 2.31
CA GLY A 62 13.59 7.84 3.25
C GLY A 62 15.01 8.39 3.39
N ASP A 63 15.24 9.57 2.85
CA ASP A 63 16.29 10.45 3.35
C ASP A 63 15.76 11.06 4.65
N ARG A 64 15.81 10.26 5.72
CA ARG A 64 15.61 10.77 7.08
C ARG A 64 16.72 10.26 7.96
N GLN A 65 17.86 10.93 7.79
CA GLN A 65 18.53 11.65 8.86
C GLN A 65 19.04 10.80 10.03
N ARG A 66 20.34 10.48 10.00
CA ARG A 66 21.15 10.38 11.22
C ARG A 66 21.94 11.67 11.41
N ASN A 67 21.23 12.74 11.76
CA ASN A 67 21.84 13.90 12.39
C ASN A 67 22.14 13.50 13.85
N GLY A 68 23.38 13.09 14.09
CA GLY A 68 23.95 12.92 15.42
C GLY A 68 24.88 14.08 15.69
N ASP A 69 24.31 15.19 16.14
CA ASP A 69 25.04 16.26 16.81
C ASP A 69 25.73 15.72 18.08
N GLY A 70 27.00 16.08 18.25
CA GLY A 70 27.51 16.42 19.57
C GLY A 70 28.47 15.45 20.27
N LEU A 71 29.74 15.90 20.33
CA LEU A 71 30.65 15.95 21.49
C LEU A 71 31.77 14.90 21.65
N ALA A 72 32.98 15.48 21.83
CA ALA A 72 34.19 15.00 22.51
C ALA A 72 35.04 13.95 21.74
N SER A 73 36.38 14.02 21.67
CA SER A 73 37.39 14.87 22.28
C SER A 73 38.71 14.69 21.52
N ASP A 74 39.51 15.75 21.55
CA ASP A 74 40.98 15.80 21.53
C ASP A 74 41.70 14.47 21.85
N VAL A 75 42.53 13.96 20.91
CA VAL A 75 43.83 13.28 21.12
C VAL A 75 44.68 13.41 19.86
#